data_AF-A0A6I2US60-F1
#
_entry.id   AF-A0A6I2US60-F1
#
_cell.length_a   1.000
_cell.length_b   1.000
_cell.length_c   1.000
_cell.angle_alpha   90.00
_cell.angle_beta   90.00
_cell.angle_gamma   90.00
#
_symmetry.space_group_name_H-M   'P 1'
#
loop_
_entity.id
_entity.type
_entity.pdbx_description
1 polymer ?
#
loop_
_entity_poly.entity_id
_entity_poly.type
_entity_poly.pdbx_seq_one_letter_code
_entity_poly.pdbx_strand_id
1 'polypeptide(L)'
;MKKFKFQLETLLKVTRMKKEDAKTAFAEASRNLEEGKQALAVLLAEMQQGQRDYEALSSEGTRVTVGRLMTFNSFFAWKREQIGMQQNINLQLRGEKQKKLRELMESMSKLKSIEQLREKRFSEYQEEALKEEQKMLDEIGLQLTMRRKVGEAS
;
A
#
# COMPACT_ATOMS: atom_id res chain seq x y z
N MET A 1 -25.22 -23.02 -22.93
CA MET A 1 -23.77 -22.80 -22.83
C MET A 1 -23.28 -23.07 -21.41
N LYS A 2 -22.06 -23.63 -21.25
CA LYS A 2 -21.44 -23.82 -19.93
C LYS A 2 -21.04 -22.46 -19.36
N LYS A 3 -21.19 -22.24 -18.05
CA LYS A 3 -20.78 -20.97 -17.39
C LYS A 3 -19.25 -20.79 -17.46
N PHE A 4 -18.79 -19.55 -17.62
CA PHE A 4 -17.38 -19.21 -17.52
C PHE A 4 -16.81 -19.59 -16.15
N LYS A 5 -15.65 -20.25 -16.14
CA LYS A 5 -14.92 -20.62 -14.93
C LYS A 5 -13.46 -20.25 -15.09
N PHE A 6 -12.96 -19.35 -14.25
CA PHE A 6 -11.56 -18.95 -14.33
C PHE A 6 -10.69 -19.88 -13.46
N GLN A 7 -9.75 -20.57 -14.10
CA GLN A 7 -8.94 -21.61 -13.43
C GLN A 7 -8.09 -21.07 -12.26
N LEU A 8 -7.76 -19.78 -12.28
CA LEU A 8 -6.95 -19.13 -11.24
C LEU A 8 -7.80 -18.29 -10.25
N GLU A 9 -9.09 -18.58 -10.08
CA GLU A 9 -9.95 -17.87 -9.13
C GLU A 9 -9.42 -17.92 -7.69
N THR A 10 -8.97 -19.07 -7.22
CA THR A 10 -8.38 -19.21 -5.89
C THR A 10 -7.11 -18.36 -5.75
N LEU A 11 -6.25 -18.37 -6.77
CA LEU A 11 -5.05 -17.55 -6.79
C LEU A 11 -5.37 -16.05 -6.79
N LEU A 12 -6.38 -15.63 -7.57
CA LEU A 12 -6.86 -14.25 -7.59
C LEU A 12 -7.35 -13.82 -6.20
N LYS A 13 -8.15 -14.67 -5.53
CA LYS A 13 -8.64 -14.40 -4.17
C LYS A 13 -7.49 -14.26 -3.17
N VAL A 14 -6.55 -15.20 -3.17
CA VAL A 14 -5.38 -15.16 -2.28
C VAL A 14 -4.51 -13.92 -2.55
N THR A 15 -4.31 -13.56 -3.82
CA THR A 15 -3.53 -12.37 -4.19
C THR A 15 -4.20 -11.08 -3.73
N ARG A 16 -5.54 -10.99 -3.78
CA ARG A 16 -6.28 -9.86 -3.20
C ARG A 16 -6.09 -9.75 -1.70
N MET A 17 -6.18 -10.87 -0.98
CA MET A 17 -5.94 -10.88 0.48
C MET A 17 -4.52 -10.40 0.80
N LYS A 18 -3.50 -10.94 0.11
CA LYS A 18 -2.11 -10.51 0.28
C LYS A 18 -1.89 -9.01 0.03
N LYS A 19 -2.61 -8.43 -0.93
CA LYS A 19 -2.56 -6.99 -1.21
C LYS A 19 -3.19 -6.17 -0.07
N GLU A 20 -4.28 -6.65 0.54
CA GLU A 20 -4.86 -5.98 1.72
C GLU A 20 -3.94 -6.12 2.94
N ASP A 21 -3.34 -7.28 3.17
CA ASP A 21 -2.36 -7.48 4.24
C ASP A 21 -1.15 -6.53 4.08
N ALA A 22 -0.60 -6.45 2.87
CA ALA A 22 0.52 -5.54 2.56
C ALA A 22 0.13 -4.06 2.72
N LYS A 23 -1.13 -3.71 2.40
CA LYS A 23 -1.65 -2.35 2.58
C LYS A 23 -1.75 -1.99 4.06
N THR A 24 -2.25 -2.91 4.88
CA THR A 24 -2.32 -2.73 6.34
C THR A 24 -0.93 -2.57 6.94
N ALA A 25 0.01 -3.44 6.58
CA ALA A 25 1.39 -3.35 7.04
C ALA A 25 2.08 -2.03 6.63
N PHE A 26 1.80 -1.53 5.42
CA PHE A 26 2.30 -0.21 4.99
C PHE A 26 1.68 0.95 5.78
N ALA A 27 0.39 0.86 6.11
CA ALA A 27 -0.29 1.86 6.92
C ALA A 27 0.28 1.90 8.35
N GLU A 28 0.50 0.74 8.97
CA GLU A 28 1.14 0.62 10.29
C GLU A 28 2.55 1.20 10.28
N ALA A 29 3.40 0.82 9.32
CA ALA A 29 4.75 1.37 9.20
C ALA A 29 4.74 2.90 8.96
N SER A 30 3.73 3.41 8.24
CA SER A 30 3.55 4.86 8.05
C SER A 30 3.15 5.57 9.33
N ARG A 31 2.29 4.96 10.15
CA ARG A 31 1.89 5.49 11.45
C ARG A 31 3.06 5.51 12.42
N ASN A 32 3.82 4.41 12.53
CA ASN A 32 4.98 4.32 13.40
C ASN A 32 6.03 5.40 13.07
N LEU A 33 6.30 5.63 11.77
CA LEU A 33 7.20 6.71 11.35
C LEU A 33 6.67 8.09 11.76
N GLU A 34 5.36 8.31 11.70
CA GLU A 34 4.79 9.60 12.08
C GLU A 34 4.85 9.83 13.59
N GLU A 35 4.53 8.81 14.39
CA GLU A 35 4.70 8.81 15.84
C GLU A 35 6.17 9.06 16.23
N GLY A 36 7.12 8.42 15.54
CA GLY A 36 8.56 8.64 15.77
C GLY A 36 9.02 10.07 15.42
N LYS A 37 8.44 10.71 14.41
CA LYS A 37 8.71 12.13 14.12
C LYS A 37 8.11 13.05 15.17
N GLN A 38 6.91 12.75 15.66
CA GLN A 38 6.27 13.52 16.73
C GLN A 38 7.13 13.45 18.00
N ALA A 39 7.65 12.28 18.36
CA ALA A 39 8.58 12.11 19.48
C ALA A 39 9.85 12.96 19.28
N LEU A 40 10.42 12.99 18.07
CA LEU A 40 11.57 13.84 17.76
C LEU A 40 11.22 15.33 17.87
N ALA A 41 10.04 15.75 17.43
CA ALA A 41 9.60 17.13 17.52
C ALA A 41 9.47 17.59 18.98
N VAL A 42 8.96 16.72 19.87
CA VAL A 42 8.91 16.98 21.31
C VAL A 42 10.32 17.18 21.88
N LEU A 43 11.26 16.27 21.58
CA LEU A 43 12.65 16.38 22.05
C LEU A 43 13.34 17.69 21.59
N LEU A 44 13.09 18.10 20.35
CA LEU A 44 13.61 19.36 19.80
C LEU A 44 12.98 20.59 20.47
N ALA A 45 11.67 20.55 20.74
CA ALA A 45 10.97 21.61 21.46
C ALA A 45 11.50 21.76 22.89
N GLU A 46 11.71 20.65 23.61
CA GLU A 46 12.30 20.65 24.95
C GLU A 46 13.75 21.17 24.95
N MET A 47 14.53 20.81 23.94
CA MET A 47 15.90 21.34 23.76
C MET A 47 15.86 22.86 23.55
N GLN A 48 14.96 23.35 22.70
CA GLN A 48 14.81 24.79 22.45
C GLN A 48 14.34 25.53 23.69
N GLN A 49 13.40 24.96 24.45
CA GLN A 49 12.94 25.56 25.70
C GLN A 49 14.10 25.65 26.71
N GLY A 50 14.86 24.58 26.89
CA GLY A 50 16.02 24.59 27.78
C GLY A 50 17.08 25.62 27.38
N GLN A 51 17.27 25.88 26.08
CA GLN A 51 18.14 26.96 25.60
C GLN A 51 17.62 28.35 25.97
N ARG A 52 16.31 28.60 25.82
CA ARG A 52 15.69 29.87 26.24
C ARG A 52 15.80 30.09 27.74
N ASP A 53 15.57 29.04 28.53
CA ASP A 53 15.69 29.10 29.99
C ASP A 53 17.13 29.42 30.42
N TYR A 54 18.11 28.86 29.71
CA TYR A 54 19.53 29.15 29.92
C TYR A 54 19.89 30.61 29.54
N GLU A 55 19.41 31.11 28.41
CA GLU A 55 19.62 32.49 27.95
C GLU A 55 18.98 33.51 28.89
N ALA A 56 17.77 33.24 29.39
CA ALA A 56 17.10 34.08 30.38
C ALA A 56 17.94 34.19 31.67
N LEU A 57 18.48 33.07 32.15
CA LEU A 57 19.33 33.04 33.34
C LEU A 57 20.64 33.84 33.15
N SER A 58 21.18 33.85 31.93
CA SER A 58 22.41 34.57 31.58
C SER A 58 22.20 36.07 31.34
N SER A 59 20.99 36.50 31.00
CA SER A 59 20.66 37.90 30.67
C SER A 59 20.23 38.73 31.88
N GLU A 60 19.77 38.10 32.97
CA GLU A 60 19.36 38.79 34.20
C GLU A 60 20.52 39.40 35.04
N GLY A 61 21.77 39.33 34.58
CA GLY A 61 22.93 39.85 35.33
C GLY A 61 23.20 39.11 36.66
N THR A 62 22.51 37.99 36.87
CA THR A 62 22.59 37.16 38.07
C THR A 62 23.92 36.40 38.07
N ARG A 63 24.63 36.37 39.22
CA ARG A 63 25.80 35.51 39.40
C ARG A 63 25.36 34.04 39.30
N VAL A 64 25.49 33.44 38.11
CA VAL A 64 25.21 32.02 37.89
C VAL A 64 26.30 31.20 38.56
N THR A 65 25.90 30.23 39.39
CA THR A 65 26.84 29.32 40.04
C THR A 65 27.38 28.31 39.02
N VAL A 66 28.65 27.93 39.17
CA VAL A 66 29.29 26.90 38.35
C VAL A 66 28.49 25.59 38.36
N GLY A 67 27.93 25.22 39.52
CA GLY A 67 27.07 24.04 39.64
C GLY A 67 25.82 24.09 38.74
N ARG A 68 25.18 25.25 38.61
CA ARG A 68 24.01 25.43 37.73
C ARG A 68 24.37 25.32 36.25
N LEU A 69 25.52 25.88 35.86
CA LEU A 69 26.06 25.73 34.49
C LEU A 69 26.34 24.26 34.14
N MET A 70 26.93 23.52 35.08
CA MET A 70 27.20 22.08 34.90
C MET A 70 25.89 21.29 34.73
N THR A 71 24.84 21.61 35.48
CA THR A 71 23.53 20.95 35.32
C THR A 71 22.93 21.16 33.92
N PHE A 72 22.97 22.40 33.40
CA PHE A 72 22.50 22.69 32.04
C PHE A 72 23.36 21.98 30.98
N ASN A 73 24.68 21.95 31.17
CA ASN A 73 25.57 21.25 30.25
C ASN A 73 25.25 19.75 30.18
N SER A 74 25.08 19.09 31.33
CA SER A 74 24.69 17.68 31.38
C SER A 74 23.30 17.44 30.76
N PHE A 75 22.33 18.32 31.02
CA PHE A 75 21.01 18.26 30.40
C PHE A 75 21.09 18.34 28.86
N PHE A 76 21.84 19.31 28.32
CA PHE A 76 21.99 19.47 26.87
C PHE A 76 22.74 18.31 26.22
N ALA A 77 23.76 17.77 26.88
CA ALA A 77 24.49 16.59 26.41
C ALA A 77 23.55 15.39 26.33
N TRP A 78 22.79 15.12 27.39
CA TRP A 78 21.80 14.05 27.43
C TRP A 78 20.69 14.23 26.39
N LYS A 79 20.10 15.43 26.26
CA LYS A 79 19.07 15.70 25.24
C LYS A 79 19.60 15.51 23.82
N ARG A 80 20.84 15.91 23.55
CA ARG A 80 21.47 15.71 22.23
C ARG A 80 21.62 14.22 21.91
N GLU A 81 21.99 13.41 22.89
CA GLU A 81 22.06 11.96 22.74
C GLU A 81 20.67 11.36 22.45
N GLN A 82 19.64 11.76 23.19
CA GLN A 82 18.25 11.33 22.95
C GLN A 82 17.77 11.71 21.55
N ILE A 83 18.04 12.93 21.10
CA ILE A 83 17.71 13.40 19.75
C ILE A 83 18.44 12.53 18.71
N GLY A 84 19.73 12.25 18.90
CA GLY A 84 20.51 11.39 18.00
C GLY A 84 19.95 9.97 17.91
N MET A 85 19.59 9.37 19.04
CA MET A 85 18.94 8.06 19.08
C MET A 85 17.59 8.07 18.36
N GLN A 86 16.74 9.06 18.62
CA GLN A 86 15.44 9.17 17.98
C GLN A 86 15.54 9.42 16.46
N GLN A 87 16.54 10.17 16.01
CA GLN A 87 16.84 10.35 14.58
C GLN A 87 17.22 9.02 13.91
N ASN A 88 18.03 8.18 14.57
CA ASN A 88 18.38 6.85 14.08
C ASN A 88 17.15 5.93 14.01
N ILE A 89 16.28 5.96 15.03
CA ILE A 89 15.01 5.22 15.02
C ILE A 89 14.14 5.66 13.84
N ASN A 90 13.99 6.97 13.62
CA ASN A 90 13.22 7.50 12.49
C ASN A 90 13.80 7.09 11.13
N LEU A 91 15.13 6.97 11.03
CA LEU A 91 15.79 6.48 9.82
C LEU A 91 15.48 4.99 9.57
N GLN A 92 15.48 4.16 10.62
CA GLN A 92 15.08 2.76 10.53
C GLN A 92 13.61 2.61 10.13
N LEU A 93 12.70 3.33 10.80
CA LEU A 93 11.27 3.34 10.49
C LEU A 93 10.98 3.78 9.05
N ARG A 94 11.74 4.76 8.54
CA ARG A 94 11.67 5.17 7.12
C ARG A 94 12.09 4.04 6.19
N GLY A 95 13.16 3.32 6.53
CA GLY A 95 13.61 2.13 5.79
C GLY A 95 12.56 1.01 5.77
N GLU A 96 11.93 0.74 6.92
CA GLU A 96 10.85 -0.24 7.05
C GLU A 96 9.63 0.15 6.22
N LYS A 97 9.18 1.40 6.31
CA LYS A 97 8.09 1.93 5.47
C LYS A 97 8.39 1.74 3.99
N GLN A 98 9.62 2.03 3.55
CA GLN A 98 10.02 1.85 2.15
C GLN A 98 10.02 0.37 1.73
N LYS A 99 10.41 -0.54 2.62
CA LYS A 99 10.31 -1.99 2.40
C LYS A 99 8.84 -2.40 2.22
N LYS A 100 7.95 -1.97 3.12
CA LYS A 100 6.51 -2.27 3.05
C LYS A 100 5.85 -1.68 1.81
N LEU A 101 6.27 -0.50 1.37
CA LEU A 101 5.81 0.08 0.10
C LEU A 101 6.17 -0.80 -1.10
N ARG A 102 7.40 -1.32 -1.15
CA ARG A 102 7.83 -2.23 -2.22
C ARG A 102 7.02 -3.53 -2.23
N GLU A 103 6.81 -4.12 -1.06
CA GLU A 103 5.97 -5.32 -0.89
C GLU A 103 4.53 -5.07 -1.40
N LEU A 104 3.95 -3.92 -1.06
CA LEU A 104 2.63 -3.51 -1.53
C LEU A 104 2.61 -3.36 -3.06
N MET A 105 3.57 -2.65 -3.64
CA MET A 105 3.66 -2.46 -5.10
C MET A 105 3.77 -3.79 -5.84
N GLU A 106 4.57 -4.73 -5.33
CA GLU A 106 4.71 -6.06 -5.91
C GLU A 106 3.38 -6.84 -5.87
N SER A 107 2.68 -6.79 -4.74
CA SER A 107 1.36 -7.43 -4.60
C SER A 107 0.32 -6.84 -5.56
N MET A 108 0.33 -5.51 -5.76
CA MET A 108 -0.55 -4.83 -6.70
C MET A 108 -0.23 -5.19 -8.15
N SER A 109 1.06 -5.27 -8.51
CA SER A 109 1.47 -5.68 -9.86
C SER A 109 1.02 -7.12 -10.15
N LYS A 110 1.24 -8.05 -9.22
CA LYS A 110 0.81 -9.45 -9.35
C LYS A 110 -0.70 -9.55 -9.50
N LEU A 111 -1.46 -8.80 -8.70
CA LEU A 111 -2.92 -8.74 -8.79
C LEU A 111 -3.37 -8.28 -10.17
N LYS A 112 -2.80 -7.18 -10.66
CA LYS A 112 -3.12 -6.60 -11.98
C LYS A 112 -2.87 -7.61 -13.10
N SER A 113 -1.75 -8.33 -13.08
CA SER A 113 -1.44 -9.35 -14.09
C SER A 113 -2.49 -10.47 -14.11
N ILE A 114 -2.94 -10.94 -12.95
CA ILE A 114 -3.95 -12.01 -12.87
C ILE A 114 -5.33 -11.51 -13.32
N GLU A 115 -5.68 -10.27 -12.99
CA GLU A 115 -6.95 -9.66 -13.42
C GLU A 115 -7.01 -9.48 -14.93
N GLN A 116 -5.92 -9.00 -15.54
CA GLN A 116 -5.80 -8.91 -17.01
C GLN A 116 -5.91 -10.28 -17.68
N LEU A 117 -5.30 -11.32 -17.09
CA LEU A 117 -5.43 -12.68 -17.61
C LEU A 117 -6.88 -13.18 -17.53
N ARG A 118 -7.58 -12.90 -16.42
CA ARG A 118 -9.00 -13.26 -16.28
C ARG A 118 -9.87 -12.57 -17.32
N GLU A 119 -9.65 -11.27 -17.54
CA GLU A 119 -10.37 -10.48 -18.54
C GLU A 119 -10.15 -11.03 -19.95
N LYS A 120 -8.90 -11.34 -20.31
CA LYS A 120 -8.58 -11.96 -21.60
C LYS A 120 -9.31 -13.30 -21.79
N ARG A 121 -9.26 -14.19 -20.78
CA ARG A 121 -9.95 -15.49 -20.83
C ARG A 121 -11.47 -15.34 -20.92
N PHE A 122 -12.01 -14.31 -20.30
CA PHE A 122 -13.43 -14.03 -20.36
C PHE A 122 -13.86 -13.53 -21.75
N SER A 123 -13.04 -12.70 -22.40
CA SER A 123 -13.25 -12.28 -23.80
C SER A 123 -13.22 -13.48 -24.74
N GLU A 124 -12.21 -14.36 -24.62
CA GLU A 124 -12.11 -15.59 -25.43
C GLU A 124 -13.36 -16.47 -25.29
N TYR A 125 -13.85 -16.63 -24.06
CA TYR A 125 -15.09 -17.38 -23.79
C TYR A 125 -16.32 -16.74 -24.44
N GLN A 126 -16.45 -15.41 -24.42
CA GLN A 126 -17.57 -14.72 -25.07
C GLN A 126 -17.53 -14.86 -26.60
N GLU A 127 -16.34 -14.77 -27.19
CA GLU A 127 -16.17 -14.97 -28.64
C GLU A 127 -16.54 -16.39 -29.07
N GLU A 128 -16.15 -17.40 -28.28
CA GLU A 128 -16.49 -18.80 -28.55
C GLU A 128 -17.99 -19.06 -28.40
N ALA A 129 -18.61 -18.52 -27.33
CA ALA A 129 -20.04 -18.54 -27.12
C ALA A 129 -20.84 -17.94 -28.29
N LEU A 130 -20.38 -16.78 -28.80
CA LEU A 130 -21.01 -16.09 -29.92
C LEU A 130 -20.85 -16.88 -31.23
N LYS A 131 -19.70 -17.52 -31.46
CA LYS A 131 -19.49 -18.41 -32.62
C LYS A 131 -20.39 -19.64 -32.56
N GLU A 132 -20.55 -20.26 -31.38
CA GLU A 132 -21.48 -21.40 -31.21
C GLU A 132 -22.93 -20.99 -31.49
N GLU A 133 -23.35 -19.82 -31.01
CA GLU A 133 -24.70 -19.28 -31.25
C GLU A 133 -24.95 -18.99 -32.73
N GLN A 134 -24.00 -18.34 -33.42
CA GLN A 134 -24.07 -18.10 -34.86
C GLN A 134 -24.21 -19.41 -35.64
N LYS A 135 -23.38 -20.42 -35.32
CA LYS A 135 -23.45 -21.73 -35.97
C LYS A 135 -24.83 -22.40 -35.76
N MET A 136 -25.39 -22.31 -34.56
CA MET A 136 -26.73 -22.85 -34.28
C MET A 136 -27.82 -22.12 -35.09
N LEU A 137 -27.74 -20.79 -35.20
CA LEU A 137 -28.68 -20.00 -36.00
C LEU A 137 -28.59 -20.34 -37.49
N ASP A 138 -27.38 -20.51 -38.03
CA ASP A 138 -27.15 -20.93 -39.40
C ASP A 138 -27.73 -22.34 -39.67
N GLU A 139 -27.51 -23.28 -38.76
CA GLU A 139 -28.08 -24.63 -38.84
C GLU A 139 -29.62 -24.61 -38.84
N ILE A 140 -30.24 -23.81 -37.97
CA ILE A 140 -31.70 -23.62 -37.95
C ILE A 140 -32.20 -22.99 -39.26
N GLY A 141 -31.49 -21.97 -39.77
CA GLY A 141 -31.80 -21.30 -41.03
C GLY A 141 -31.76 -22.26 -42.23
N LEU A 142 -30.75 -23.14 -42.30
CA LEU A 142 -30.65 -24.19 -43.30
C LEU A 142 -31.80 -25.19 -43.19
N GLN A 143 -32.17 -25.62 -41.98
CA GLN A 143 -33.31 -26.53 -41.80
C GLN A 143 -34.64 -25.91 -42.26
N LEU A 144 -34.88 -24.63 -41.93
CA LEU A 144 -36.10 -23.93 -42.33
C LEU A 144 -36.20 -23.75 -43.84
N THR A 145 -35.10 -23.38 -44.50
CA THR A 145 -35.05 -23.24 -45.96
C THR A 145 -35.24 -24.57 -46.68
N MET A 146 -34.64 -25.65 -46.18
CA MET A 146 -34.84 -27.01 -46.71
C MET A 146 -36.30 -27.47 -46.57
N ARG A 147 -36.95 -27.20 -45.42
CA ARG A 147 -38.37 -27.52 -45.22
C ARG A 147 -39.30 -26.77 -46.18
N ARG A 148 -39.04 -25.48 -46.45
CA ARG A 148 -39.82 -24.71 -47.45
C ARG A 148 -39.71 -25.33 -48.84
N LYS A 149 -38.50 -25.67 -49.29
CA LYS A 149 -38.29 -26.28 -50.61
C LYS A 149 -39.01 -27.62 -50.79
N VAL A 150 -39.11 -28.43 -49.73
CA VAL A 150 -39.85 -29.71 -49.76
C VAL A 150 -41.36 -29.49 -49.81
N GLY A 151 -41.88 -28.47 -49.10
CA GLY A 151 -43.30 -28.12 -49.11
C GLY A 151 -43.78 -27.46 -50.42
N GLU A 152 -42.90 -26.80 -51.17
CA GLU A 152 -43.19 -26.25 -52.50
C GLU A 152 -43.10 -27.29 -53.63
N ALA A 153 -42.50 -28.46 -53.36
CA ALA A 153 -42.34 -29.55 -54.32
C ALA A 153 -43.38 -30.69 -54.16
N SER A 154 -44.36 -30.51 -53.26
CA SER A 154 -45.49 -31.43 -53.02
C SER A 154 -46.79 -30.80 -53.51
#